data_AF-A0A1N7IG52-F1
#
_entry.id   AF-A0A1N7IG52-F1
#
_cell.length_a   1.000
_cell.length_b   1.000
_cell.length_c   1.000
_cell.angle_alpha   90.00
_cell.angle_beta   90.00
_cell.angle_gamma   90.00
#
_symmetry.space_group_name_H-M   'P 1'
#
loop_
_entity.id
_entity.type
_entity.pdbx_description
1 polymer ?
#
loop_
_entity_poly.entity_id
_entity_poly.type
_entity_poly.pdbx_seq_one_letter_code
_entity_poly.pdbx_strand_id
1 'polypeptide(L)'
;MKHIQFFILLLIANLSFGQVGIGTATPNANSSLEISSSSKGVKFVSLATAPVSSPAKGLTYYDTTLQCLRTNFGTPAAPLWKCMGAVETPPVIGALDCTNAVVSNYNFIPGKLYTGGTVTVNYTGGNGGAYPATSVNSLVGSNGGTTGLTATLPAGTLAVGAGSLVFTISGTPNIGSVATFPITVGGQTCSFTLQTCGAYLGAGQTSWKNFMCHNLGADYTKDPNILIAATQQIHGNYYQWGRVAPVATQTAIIGTWNTTVPASTSLNDATKTANDPCPAGFRVPTVAQWQNVIGNIAGDPPAGTFHNTPINVSANDFGSFTPLGFSSALTYRTGGIVTLTLPAAGLRNPANGSLVNRDASGIYMSSTNGSGNNARKFNFVRDRNTGSAPYGVGPYQLTNGIDVSRASGYVVRCIKE
;
A
#
# COMPACT_ATOMS: atom_id res chain seq x y z
N MET A 1 -87.76 65.31 26.85
CA MET A 1 -86.30 65.26 27.03
C MET A 1 -85.89 63.89 27.55
N LYS A 2 -85.55 62.95 26.66
CA LYS A 2 -84.80 61.71 26.93
C LYS A 2 -84.05 61.33 25.65
N HIS A 3 -83.03 60.48 25.79
CA HIS A 3 -82.11 59.89 24.79
C HIS A 3 -80.65 60.34 25.01
N ILE A 4 -79.92 59.65 25.91
CA ILE A 4 -79.10 58.44 25.69
C ILE A 4 -77.77 58.80 25.02
N GLN A 5 -76.70 58.84 25.82
CA GLN A 5 -75.31 58.75 25.34
C GLN A 5 -74.80 57.33 25.60
N PHE A 6 -74.39 56.67 24.53
CA PHE A 6 -73.87 55.30 24.51
C PHE A 6 -72.36 55.35 24.70
N PHE A 7 -71.85 54.87 25.83
CA PHE A 7 -70.40 54.80 26.09
C PHE A 7 -69.89 53.44 25.56
N ILE A 8 -69.14 53.44 24.46
CA ILE A 8 -68.48 52.25 23.92
C ILE A 8 -67.18 52.02 24.70
N LEU A 9 -67.12 50.93 25.46
CA LEU A 9 -65.92 50.47 26.15
C LEU A 9 -65.05 49.68 25.16
N LEU A 10 -63.93 50.27 24.71
CA LEU A 10 -62.97 49.62 23.83
C LEU A 10 -62.11 48.63 24.63
N LEU A 11 -62.39 47.32 24.51
CA LEU A 11 -61.57 46.25 25.09
C LEU A 11 -60.28 46.08 24.25
N ILE A 12 -59.16 46.63 24.70
CA ILE A 12 -57.84 46.35 24.12
C ILE A 12 -57.33 45.05 24.75
N ALA A 13 -57.48 43.93 24.04
CA ALA A 13 -56.85 42.67 24.41
C ALA A 13 -55.35 42.76 24.11
N ASN A 14 -54.54 43.07 25.12
CA ASN A 14 -53.10 42.95 25.02
C ASN A 14 -52.72 41.46 25.03
N LEU A 15 -52.27 40.94 23.89
CA LEU A 15 -51.57 39.67 23.82
C LEU A 15 -50.23 39.83 24.56
N SER A 16 -50.13 39.32 25.79
CA SER A 16 -48.85 39.22 26.48
C SER A 16 -48.17 37.90 26.10
N PHE A 17 -46.94 37.97 25.62
CA PHE A 17 -46.11 36.79 25.37
C PHE A 17 -45.53 36.31 26.71
N GLY A 18 -45.73 35.04 27.06
CA GLY A 18 -45.31 34.43 28.33
C GLY A 18 -43.83 34.03 28.39
N GLN A 19 -42.91 34.91 27.99
CA GLN A 19 -41.47 34.67 28.12
C GLN A 19 -41.02 34.92 29.56
N VAL A 20 -40.19 34.05 30.11
CA VAL A 20 -39.66 34.21 31.46
C VAL A 20 -38.28 34.85 31.39
N GLY A 21 -38.16 36.08 31.89
CA GLY A 21 -36.88 36.75 32.12
C GLY A 21 -36.48 36.65 33.58
N ILE A 22 -35.27 36.18 33.87
CA ILE A 22 -34.66 36.30 35.20
C ILE A 22 -33.51 37.31 35.07
N GLY A 23 -33.68 38.49 35.67
CA GLY A 23 -32.69 39.57 35.60
C GLY A 23 -32.72 40.40 34.31
N THR A 24 -33.73 40.20 33.45
CA THR A 24 -34.02 41.05 32.27
C THR A 24 -35.52 41.29 32.16
N ALA A 25 -35.92 42.54 31.90
CA ALA A 25 -37.32 42.92 31.69
C ALA A 25 -37.78 42.75 30.23
N THR A 26 -36.82 42.55 29.32
CA THR A 26 -37.04 42.37 27.89
C THR A 26 -36.28 41.12 27.41
N PRO A 27 -36.77 39.91 27.72
CA PRO A 27 -36.16 38.69 27.22
C PRO A 27 -36.11 38.69 25.69
N ASN A 28 -35.11 38.02 25.13
CA ASN A 28 -34.93 37.87 23.70
C ASN A 28 -36.17 37.22 23.08
N ALA A 29 -36.68 37.82 21.99
CA ALA A 29 -37.90 37.39 21.32
C ALA A 29 -37.88 35.91 20.88
N ASN A 30 -36.70 35.32 20.66
CA ASN A 30 -36.52 33.93 20.26
C ASN A 30 -36.24 32.98 21.45
N SER A 31 -36.44 33.44 22.68
CA SER A 31 -36.22 32.64 23.89
C SER A 31 -37.51 32.54 24.72
N SER A 32 -37.81 31.34 25.21
CA SER A 32 -38.87 31.15 26.20
C SER A 32 -38.38 31.44 27.64
N LEU A 33 -37.06 31.35 27.86
CA LEU A 33 -36.39 31.63 29.11
C LEU A 33 -35.05 32.32 28.83
N GLU A 34 -34.84 33.50 29.42
CA GLU A 34 -33.55 34.20 29.42
C GLU A 34 -33.12 34.49 30.87
N ILE A 35 -31.86 34.22 31.18
CA ILE A 35 -31.26 34.50 32.49
C ILE A 35 -30.09 35.45 32.26
N SER A 36 -30.21 36.68 32.77
CA SER A 36 -29.19 37.73 32.66
C SER A 36 -28.70 38.15 34.04
N SER A 37 -27.39 38.20 34.22
CA SER A 37 -26.76 38.67 35.44
C SER A 37 -25.32 39.13 35.16
N SER A 38 -24.87 40.17 35.86
CA SER A 38 -23.48 40.63 35.80
C SER A 38 -22.53 39.90 36.78
N SER A 39 -23.07 39.06 37.67
CA SER A 39 -22.29 38.45 38.77
C SER A 39 -22.72 37.04 39.18
N LYS A 40 -23.83 36.52 38.63
CA LYS A 40 -24.37 35.19 38.96
C LYS A 40 -24.53 34.36 37.69
N GLY A 41 -24.56 33.04 37.84
CA GLY A 41 -24.74 32.10 36.74
C GLY A 41 -25.85 31.07 37.01
N VAL A 42 -26.05 30.15 36.08
CA VAL A 42 -26.99 29.05 36.21
C VAL A 42 -26.27 27.82 36.77
N LYS A 43 -26.73 27.32 37.92
CA LYS A 43 -26.28 26.03 38.46
C LYS A 43 -27.21 24.94 37.95
N PHE A 44 -26.74 24.16 36.99
CA PHE A 44 -27.46 22.97 36.51
C PHE A 44 -27.43 21.87 37.57
N VAL A 45 -28.40 20.96 37.52
CA VAL A 45 -28.44 19.78 38.40
C VAL A 45 -27.15 18.98 38.21
N SER A 46 -26.52 18.60 39.31
CA SER A 46 -25.29 17.81 39.30
C SER A 46 -25.61 16.34 39.47
N LEU A 47 -25.23 15.49 38.51
CA LEU A 47 -25.52 14.07 38.52
C LEU A 47 -24.29 13.25 38.09
N ALA A 48 -24.21 11.98 38.49
CA ALA A 48 -23.18 11.05 37.95
C ALA A 48 -23.50 10.65 36.50
N THR A 49 -22.58 9.96 35.81
CA THR A 49 -22.78 9.57 34.40
C THR A 49 -24.06 8.75 34.16
N ALA A 50 -24.89 9.20 33.22
CA ALA A 50 -26.11 8.54 32.71
C ALA A 50 -27.21 8.17 33.75
N PRO A 51 -27.66 9.11 34.59
CA PRO A 51 -28.56 8.81 35.71
C PRO A 51 -30.05 8.97 35.36
N VAL A 52 -30.37 9.45 34.15
CA VAL A 52 -31.74 9.82 33.75
C VAL A 52 -32.29 8.79 32.77
N SER A 53 -33.34 8.08 33.18
CA SER A 53 -34.10 7.19 32.30
C SER A 53 -34.94 7.99 31.31
N SER A 54 -34.91 7.62 30.02
CA SER A 54 -35.67 8.28 28.94
C SER A 54 -35.47 9.82 28.88
N PRO A 55 -34.23 10.32 28.76
CA PRO A 55 -33.96 11.75 28.82
C PRO A 55 -34.49 12.50 27.59
N ALA A 56 -35.10 13.66 27.81
CA ALA A 56 -35.53 14.53 26.72
C ALA A 56 -34.35 14.97 25.84
N LYS A 57 -34.61 15.22 24.55
CA LYS A 57 -33.65 15.87 23.66
C LYS A 57 -33.37 17.29 24.17
N GLY A 58 -32.11 17.68 24.24
CA GLY A 58 -31.66 18.98 24.77
C GLY A 58 -31.51 19.02 26.30
N LEU A 59 -31.84 17.96 27.03
CA LEU A 59 -31.63 17.89 28.48
C LEU A 59 -30.15 18.14 28.79
N THR A 60 -29.88 19.08 29.70
CA THR A 60 -28.53 19.50 30.09
C THR A 60 -28.34 19.40 31.60
N TYR A 61 -27.26 18.77 32.05
CA TYR A 61 -26.90 18.65 33.47
C TYR A 61 -25.38 18.76 33.64
N TYR A 62 -24.89 18.98 34.87
CA TYR A 62 -23.48 18.92 35.18
C TYR A 62 -23.09 17.49 35.58
N ASP A 63 -22.26 16.82 34.77
CA ASP A 63 -21.77 15.47 35.05
C ASP A 63 -20.63 15.54 36.06
N THR A 64 -20.82 15.00 37.26
CA THR A 64 -19.84 15.07 38.35
C THR A 64 -18.64 14.16 38.14
N THR A 65 -18.78 13.14 37.29
CA THR A 65 -17.70 12.19 36.98
C THR A 65 -16.79 12.75 35.89
N LEU A 66 -17.39 13.33 34.84
CA LEU A 66 -16.66 13.93 33.72
C LEU A 66 -16.36 15.43 33.92
N GLN A 67 -16.86 16.02 35.01
CA GLN A 67 -16.68 17.43 35.39
C GLN A 67 -17.06 18.43 34.29
N CYS A 68 -18.08 18.12 33.50
CA CYS A 68 -18.50 18.90 32.33
C CYS A 68 -20.03 19.09 32.30
N LEU A 69 -20.51 20.10 31.55
CA LEU A 69 -21.93 20.17 31.19
C LEU A 69 -22.22 19.10 30.13
N ARG A 70 -23.13 18.15 30.39
CA ARG A 70 -23.56 17.16 29.39
C ARG A 70 -24.92 17.50 28.83
N THR A 71 -25.02 17.43 27.51
CA THR A 71 -26.27 17.66 26.77
C THR A 71 -26.64 16.44 25.93
N ASN A 72 -27.91 16.03 26.00
CA ASN A 72 -28.44 14.95 25.18
C ASN A 72 -28.85 15.48 23.80
N PHE A 73 -28.13 15.07 22.75
CA PHE A 73 -28.46 15.36 21.35
C PHE A 73 -29.35 14.28 20.70
N GLY A 74 -29.51 13.13 21.37
CA GLY A 74 -30.29 11.99 20.90
C GLY A 74 -31.78 12.10 21.24
N THR A 75 -32.49 10.99 21.08
CA THR A 75 -33.92 10.89 21.44
C THR A 75 -34.07 10.25 22.83
N PRO A 76 -35.26 10.30 23.45
CA PRO A 76 -35.50 9.58 24.70
C PRO A 76 -35.25 8.07 24.60
N ALA A 77 -35.49 7.47 23.43
CA ALA A 77 -35.25 6.05 23.17
C ALA A 77 -33.77 5.72 22.86
N ALA A 78 -33.00 6.70 22.38
CA ALA A 78 -31.60 6.54 22.01
C ALA A 78 -30.81 7.81 22.39
N PRO A 79 -30.44 7.98 23.68
CA PRO A 79 -29.74 9.17 24.13
C PRO A 79 -28.31 9.23 23.58
N LEU A 80 -27.91 10.42 23.13
CA LEU A 80 -26.56 10.73 22.66
C LEU A 80 -26.01 11.89 23.44
N TRP A 81 -25.21 11.60 24.45
CA TRP A 81 -24.73 12.59 25.40
C TRP A 81 -23.33 13.10 25.04
N LYS A 82 -23.14 14.42 25.02
CA LYS A 82 -21.83 15.07 24.79
C LYS A 82 -21.51 16.10 25.86
N CYS A 83 -20.23 16.22 26.24
CA CYS A 83 -19.76 17.35 27.04
C CYS A 83 -19.78 18.64 26.21
N MET A 84 -20.34 19.71 26.74
CA MET A 84 -20.23 21.06 26.20
C MET A 84 -19.05 21.77 26.86
N GLY A 85 -18.18 22.37 26.06
CA GLY A 85 -17.10 23.23 26.57
C GLY A 85 -15.78 22.52 26.91
N ALA A 86 -15.60 21.24 26.58
CA ALA A 86 -14.25 20.78 26.30
C ALA A 86 -13.79 21.61 25.08
N VAL A 87 -12.78 22.46 25.25
CA VAL A 87 -12.05 22.98 24.09
C VAL A 87 -11.61 21.71 23.37
N GLU A 88 -12.20 21.40 22.22
CA GLU A 88 -11.67 20.36 21.36
C GLU A 88 -10.27 20.85 21.01
N THR A 89 -9.27 20.38 21.76
CA THR A 89 -7.88 20.66 21.45
C THR A 89 -7.68 20.03 20.07
N PRO A 90 -7.44 20.85 19.03
CA PRO A 90 -7.20 20.28 17.71
C PRO A 90 -6.08 19.25 17.85
N PRO A 91 -6.17 18.09 17.20
CA PRO A 91 -5.12 17.10 17.29
C PRO A 91 -3.83 17.74 16.75
N VAL A 92 -2.76 17.66 17.53
CA VAL A 92 -1.43 18.13 17.13
C VAL A 92 -0.43 17.01 17.40
N ILE A 93 0.43 16.75 16.42
CA ILE A 93 1.53 15.81 16.46
C ILE A 93 2.82 16.58 16.16
N GLY A 94 3.91 16.25 16.84
CA GLY A 94 5.24 16.79 16.54
C GLY A 94 5.81 16.22 15.24
N ALA A 95 5.83 14.91 15.09
CA ALA A 95 6.28 14.24 13.86
C ALA A 95 5.58 12.90 13.62
N LEU A 96 5.33 12.57 12.35
CA LEU A 96 4.89 11.26 11.88
C LEU A 96 6.08 10.47 11.33
N ASP A 97 6.17 9.18 11.67
CA ASP A 97 7.18 8.26 11.17
C ASP A 97 6.58 7.30 10.13
N CYS A 98 6.39 7.80 8.91
CA CYS A 98 5.97 6.96 7.80
C CYS A 98 7.08 6.04 7.26
N THR A 99 8.36 6.39 7.50
CA THR A 99 9.50 5.62 6.97
C THR A 99 9.63 4.27 7.65
N ASN A 100 9.36 4.19 8.96
CA ASN A 100 9.37 2.95 9.73
C ASN A 100 7.96 2.39 9.96
N ALA A 101 6.99 2.71 9.08
CA ALA A 101 5.65 2.18 9.18
C ALA A 101 5.65 0.64 9.14
N VAL A 102 5.00 0.02 10.13
CA VAL A 102 4.96 -1.44 10.26
C VAL A 102 3.73 -1.98 9.55
N VAL A 103 3.94 -2.85 8.58
CA VAL A 103 2.87 -3.47 7.79
C VAL A 103 2.62 -4.90 8.30
N SER A 104 1.36 -5.24 8.56
CA SER A 104 0.94 -6.58 9.01
C SER A 104 -0.12 -7.20 8.09
N ASN A 105 -0.15 -8.53 8.01
CA ASN A 105 -1.12 -9.32 7.22
C ASN A 105 -1.28 -8.86 5.77
N TYR A 106 -0.15 -8.57 5.13
CA TYR A 106 -0.10 -7.95 3.81
C TYR A 106 0.18 -8.94 2.69
N ASN A 107 -0.82 -9.16 1.84
CA ASN A 107 -0.71 -10.00 0.63
C ASN A 107 -1.82 -9.67 -0.36
N PHE A 108 -1.94 -8.40 -0.79
CA PHE A 108 -2.92 -8.06 -1.80
C PHE A 108 -2.49 -8.57 -3.17
N ILE A 109 -3.48 -8.96 -3.97
CA ILE A 109 -3.30 -9.45 -5.34
C ILE A 109 -3.93 -8.43 -6.27
N PRO A 110 -3.20 -7.86 -7.24
CA PRO A 110 -3.78 -6.95 -8.23
C PRO A 110 -5.02 -7.54 -8.91
N GLY A 111 -6.07 -6.75 -9.03
CA GLY A 111 -7.37 -7.12 -9.59
C GLY A 111 -8.28 -7.95 -8.66
N LYS A 112 -7.84 -8.30 -7.44
CA LYS A 112 -8.69 -9.00 -6.45
C LYS A 112 -9.04 -8.08 -5.30
N LEU A 113 -10.27 -8.21 -4.81
CA LEU A 113 -10.70 -7.50 -3.60
C LEU A 113 -9.83 -7.94 -2.43
N TYR A 114 -9.16 -6.97 -1.83
CA TYR A 114 -8.35 -7.12 -0.64
C TYR A 114 -9.11 -6.53 0.55
N THR A 115 -9.32 -7.35 1.57
CA THR A 115 -10.02 -6.97 2.81
C THR A 115 -9.18 -7.45 3.99
N GLY A 116 -8.09 -6.74 4.28
CA GLY A 116 -7.19 -7.19 5.34
C GLY A 116 -5.92 -6.36 5.48
N GLY A 117 -5.16 -6.67 6.53
CA GLY A 117 -3.91 -6.01 6.82
C GLY A 117 -4.04 -4.66 7.51
N THR A 118 -2.98 -4.31 8.23
CA THR A 118 -2.88 -3.02 8.90
C THR A 118 -1.53 -2.39 8.63
N VAL A 119 -1.52 -1.07 8.63
CA VAL A 119 -0.29 -0.26 8.65
C VAL A 119 -0.29 0.53 9.93
N THR A 120 0.76 0.35 10.72
CA THR A 120 0.99 1.10 11.95
C THR A 120 2.00 2.19 11.68
N VAL A 121 1.60 3.45 11.81
CA VAL A 121 2.47 4.62 11.67
C VAL A 121 2.67 5.22 13.06
N ASN A 122 3.92 5.29 13.52
CA ASN A 122 4.24 5.88 14.81
C ASN A 122 4.28 7.40 14.72
N TYR A 123 4.06 8.07 15.85
CA TYR A 123 4.19 9.51 15.98
C TYR A 123 4.76 9.93 17.33
N THR A 124 5.26 11.16 17.38
CA THR A 124 5.78 11.81 18.59
C THR A 124 5.07 13.14 18.85
N GLY A 125 5.07 13.62 20.09
CA GLY A 125 4.54 14.94 20.45
C GLY A 125 3.02 15.09 20.32
N GLY A 126 2.26 14.01 20.48
CA GLY A 126 0.80 14.06 20.55
C GLY A 126 0.31 14.88 21.75
N ASN A 127 -0.78 15.63 21.57
CA ASN A 127 -1.31 16.57 22.56
C ASN A 127 -2.57 16.10 23.30
N GLY A 128 -2.99 14.84 23.14
CA GLY A 128 -4.25 14.35 23.71
C GLY A 128 -5.52 14.73 22.93
N GLY A 129 -5.38 15.43 21.79
CA GLY A 129 -6.52 15.87 20.99
C GLY A 129 -7.24 14.71 20.28
N ALA A 130 -8.56 14.83 20.12
CA ALA A 130 -9.36 13.88 19.36
C ALA A 130 -9.19 14.12 17.85
N TYR A 131 -9.16 13.05 17.06
CA TYR A 131 -9.10 13.12 15.59
C TYR A 131 -10.25 12.32 14.97
N PRO A 132 -10.83 12.80 13.86
CA PRO A 132 -11.93 12.11 13.19
C PRO A 132 -11.43 10.87 12.43
N ALA A 133 -12.37 10.00 12.08
CA ALA A 133 -12.08 8.92 11.14
C ALA A 133 -11.64 9.52 9.79
N THR A 134 -10.62 8.95 9.17
CA THR A 134 -10.06 9.43 7.91
C THR A 134 -9.85 8.27 6.95
N SER A 135 -10.14 8.48 5.68
CA SER A 135 -9.88 7.53 4.60
C SER A 135 -8.98 8.16 3.55
N VAL A 136 -7.91 7.48 3.19
CA VAL A 136 -6.94 7.92 2.19
C VAL A 136 -6.87 6.89 1.09
N ASN A 137 -7.08 7.32 -0.16
CA ASN A 137 -6.91 6.46 -1.31
C ASN A 137 -5.44 6.38 -1.71
N SER A 138 -5.00 5.20 -2.14
CA SER A 138 -3.69 5.00 -2.73
C SER A 138 -3.55 5.81 -4.01
N LEU A 139 -2.41 6.48 -4.17
CA LEU A 139 -2.03 7.22 -5.36
C LEU A 139 -0.91 6.49 -6.11
N VAL A 140 -0.79 6.82 -7.39
CA VAL A 140 0.41 6.53 -8.19
C VAL A 140 1.54 7.39 -7.65
N GLY A 141 2.64 6.78 -7.21
CA GLY A 141 3.82 7.50 -6.77
C GLY A 141 4.65 8.06 -7.93
N SER A 142 5.68 8.83 -7.61
CA SER A 142 6.70 9.28 -8.58
C SER A 142 7.47 8.11 -9.23
N ASN A 143 7.41 6.93 -8.62
CA ASN A 143 7.97 5.68 -9.08
C ASN A 143 6.86 4.74 -9.59
N GLY A 144 5.88 5.28 -10.32
CA GLY A 144 4.66 4.59 -10.71
C GLY A 144 3.82 4.11 -9.53
N GLY A 145 2.81 3.26 -9.75
CA GLY A 145 2.03 2.76 -8.64
C GLY A 145 0.65 2.14 -8.88
N THR A 146 0.10 1.64 -7.79
CA THR A 146 -1.20 1.01 -7.65
C THR A 146 -2.22 2.02 -7.14
N THR A 147 -3.39 2.11 -7.79
CA THR A 147 -4.56 2.78 -7.21
C THR A 147 -5.66 1.75 -6.86
N GLY A 148 -6.74 2.19 -6.20
CA GLY A 148 -7.86 1.30 -5.83
C GLY A 148 -7.74 0.63 -4.46
N LEU A 149 -6.69 0.93 -3.69
CA LEU A 149 -6.65 0.64 -2.26
C LEU A 149 -7.03 1.88 -1.44
N THR A 150 -7.62 1.66 -0.28
CA THR A 150 -7.99 2.69 0.70
C THR A 150 -7.42 2.31 2.06
N ALA A 151 -6.70 3.24 2.67
CA ALA A 151 -6.26 3.18 4.04
C ALA A 151 -7.26 3.94 4.93
N THR A 152 -7.83 3.25 5.91
CA THR A 152 -8.84 3.83 6.81
C THR A 152 -8.29 3.88 8.23
N LEU A 153 -8.26 5.08 8.80
CA LEU A 153 -7.97 5.34 10.20
C LEU A 153 -9.31 5.57 10.93
N PRO A 154 -9.69 4.73 11.90
CA PRO A 154 -10.86 4.99 12.75
C PRO A 154 -10.68 6.28 13.57
N ALA A 155 -11.77 6.91 13.98
CA ALA A 155 -11.71 8.05 14.90
C ALA A 155 -11.07 7.65 16.24
N GLY A 156 -10.32 8.55 16.86
CA GLY A 156 -9.61 8.26 18.09
C GLY A 156 -9.09 9.50 18.80
N THR A 157 -8.20 9.28 19.76
CA THR A 157 -7.56 10.34 20.55
C THR A 157 -6.05 10.11 20.54
N LEU A 158 -5.27 11.17 20.32
CA LEU A 158 -3.82 11.09 20.39
C LEU A 158 -3.38 10.77 21.82
N ALA A 159 -2.30 10.01 21.97
CA ALA A 159 -1.59 9.92 23.24
C ALA A 159 -0.90 11.26 23.54
N VAL A 160 -0.69 11.57 24.82
CA VAL A 160 0.19 12.66 25.22
C VAL A 160 1.63 12.16 25.08
N GLY A 161 2.40 12.73 24.16
CA GLY A 161 3.75 12.26 23.82
C GLY A 161 3.79 11.31 22.63
N ALA A 162 4.40 10.14 22.76
CA ALA A 162 4.53 9.19 21.64
C ALA A 162 3.31 8.25 21.55
N GLY A 163 2.94 7.86 20.34
CA GLY A 163 1.85 6.93 20.09
C GLY A 163 1.88 6.35 18.68
N SER A 164 0.81 5.66 18.31
CA SER A 164 0.69 4.99 17.00
C SER A 164 -0.70 5.19 16.40
N LEU A 165 -0.75 5.27 15.07
CA LEU A 165 -1.96 5.29 14.26
C LEU A 165 -2.04 3.97 13.49
N VAL A 166 -3.17 3.27 13.59
CA VAL A 166 -3.38 1.99 12.93
C VAL A 166 -4.39 2.16 11.81
N PHE A 167 -3.92 2.03 10.58
CA PHE A 167 -4.74 2.08 9.37
C PHE A 167 -5.13 0.66 8.95
N THR A 168 -6.40 0.43 8.64
CA THR A 168 -6.86 -0.79 7.96
C THR A 168 -6.82 -0.59 6.45
N ILE A 169 -6.34 -1.57 5.70
CA ILE A 169 -6.23 -1.48 4.24
C ILE A 169 -7.33 -2.32 3.58
N SER A 170 -7.99 -1.77 2.57
CA SER A 170 -8.99 -2.50 1.78
C SER A 170 -9.09 -1.98 0.35
N GLY A 171 -9.75 -2.70 -0.53
CA GLY A 171 -10.05 -2.26 -1.90
C GLY A 171 -9.53 -3.23 -2.96
N THR A 172 -9.64 -2.84 -4.23
CA THR A 172 -9.20 -3.67 -5.37
C THR A 172 -8.07 -2.94 -6.09
N PRO A 173 -6.82 -3.39 -5.94
CA PRO A 173 -5.67 -2.73 -6.54
C PRO A 173 -5.71 -2.89 -8.07
N ASN A 174 -5.64 -1.80 -8.82
CA ASN A 174 -5.80 -1.81 -10.28
C ASN A 174 -4.49 -1.89 -11.09
N ILE A 175 -3.34 -1.76 -10.43
CA ILE A 175 -2.00 -1.98 -10.99
C ILE A 175 -1.19 -2.73 -9.92
N GLY A 176 -0.27 -3.62 -10.26
CA GLY A 176 0.72 -4.10 -9.31
C GLY A 176 1.96 -3.22 -9.39
N SER A 177 2.40 -2.63 -8.28
CA SER A 177 3.78 -2.16 -8.06
C SER A 177 3.87 -1.57 -6.66
N VAL A 178 3.48 -0.30 -6.49
CA VAL A 178 3.62 0.48 -5.26
C VAL A 178 2.36 1.31 -5.03
N ALA A 179 1.61 1.05 -3.95
CA ALA A 179 0.53 1.91 -3.50
C ALA A 179 1.08 2.94 -2.50
N THR A 180 1.00 4.23 -2.83
CA THR A 180 1.45 5.32 -1.94
C THR A 180 0.25 5.97 -1.26
N PHE A 181 0.29 6.14 0.06
CA PHE A 181 -0.80 6.73 0.84
C PHE A 181 -0.33 8.01 1.51
N PRO A 182 -0.71 9.20 1.00
CA PRO A 182 -0.45 10.46 1.69
C PRO A 182 -1.41 10.64 2.87
N ILE A 183 -0.89 10.63 4.09
CA ILE A 183 -1.70 10.84 5.29
C ILE A 183 -1.46 12.23 5.86
N THR A 184 -2.52 12.84 6.38
CA THR A 184 -2.45 14.07 7.15
C THR A 184 -3.18 13.86 8.47
N VAL A 185 -2.45 13.90 9.58
CA VAL A 185 -2.99 13.74 10.93
C VAL A 185 -2.23 14.67 11.87
N GLY A 186 -2.96 15.37 12.73
CA GLY A 186 -2.35 16.19 13.78
C GLY A 186 -1.53 17.37 13.25
N GLY A 187 -1.90 17.92 12.08
CA GLY A 187 -1.15 19.00 11.40
C GLY A 187 0.07 18.54 10.61
N GLN A 188 0.47 17.26 10.71
CA GLN A 188 1.61 16.69 10.02
C GLN A 188 1.18 15.88 8.81
N THR A 189 2.01 15.88 7.76
CA THR A 189 1.80 15.10 6.53
C THR A 189 3.02 14.24 6.25
N CYS A 190 2.80 12.96 5.92
CA CYS A 190 3.80 12.08 5.33
C CYS A 190 3.14 11.01 4.48
N SER A 191 3.93 10.20 3.77
CA SER A 191 3.41 9.10 2.95
C SER A 191 4.06 7.79 3.34
N PHE A 192 3.26 6.74 3.52
CA PHE A 192 3.76 5.37 3.57
C PHE A 192 3.43 4.64 2.26
N THR A 193 4.19 3.60 1.95
CA THR A 193 4.06 2.83 0.71
C THR A 193 3.83 1.35 0.99
N LEU A 194 2.97 0.73 0.20
CA LEU A 194 2.76 -0.71 0.16
C LEU A 194 3.19 -1.23 -1.20
N GLN A 195 4.08 -2.23 -1.24
CA GLN A 195 4.59 -2.79 -2.49
C GLN A 195 4.29 -4.29 -2.55
N THR A 196 3.65 -4.78 -3.62
CA THR A 196 3.41 -6.22 -3.83
C THR A 196 3.79 -6.59 -5.25
N CYS A 197 4.48 -7.72 -5.39
CA CYS A 197 4.70 -8.37 -6.66
C CYS A 197 4.57 -9.87 -6.47
N GLY A 198 4.10 -10.56 -7.49
CA GLY A 198 3.86 -11.97 -7.37
C GLY A 198 3.40 -12.62 -8.67
N ALA A 199 3.23 -13.92 -8.59
CA ALA A 199 2.70 -14.73 -9.67
C ALA A 199 1.97 -15.94 -9.09
N TYR A 200 1.04 -16.51 -9.87
CA TYR A 200 0.38 -17.74 -9.51
C TYR A 200 1.24 -18.95 -9.84
N LEU A 201 1.26 -19.93 -8.93
CA LEU A 201 2.02 -21.17 -9.10
C LEU A 201 1.14 -22.42 -9.30
N GLY A 202 -0.17 -22.33 -9.12
CA GLY A 202 -1.10 -23.42 -9.37
C GLY A 202 -1.86 -23.18 -10.66
N ALA A 203 -2.22 -24.25 -11.37
CA ALA A 203 -2.95 -24.16 -12.64
C ALA A 203 -4.23 -23.31 -12.51
N GLY A 204 -4.58 -22.58 -13.57
CA GLY A 204 -5.75 -21.71 -13.59
C GLY A 204 -5.63 -20.49 -12.67
N GLN A 205 -4.42 -19.95 -12.50
CA GLN A 205 -4.15 -18.82 -11.61
C GLN A 205 -4.57 -19.12 -10.16
N THR A 206 -4.19 -20.29 -9.66
CA THR A 206 -4.38 -20.68 -8.26
C THR A 206 -3.06 -20.56 -7.49
N SER A 207 -3.10 -20.45 -6.16
CA SER A 207 -1.90 -20.38 -5.31
C SER A 207 -0.97 -19.20 -5.63
N TRP A 208 -1.39 -18.00 -5.26
CA TRP A 208 -0.55 -16.80 -5.40
C TRP A 208 0.68 -16.87 -4.49
N LYS A 209 1.85 -16.55 -5.04
CA LYS A 209 3.08 -16.39 -4.27
C LYS A 209 3.70 -15.02 -4.52
N ASN A 210 4.12 -14.40 -3.42
CA ASN A 210 4.83 -13.14 -3.46
C ASN A 210 6.28 -13.34 -3.90
N PHE A 211 6.73 -12.43 -4.73
CA PHE A 211 8.13 -12.27 -5.12
C PHE A 211 8.60 -10.90 -4.65
N MET A 212 9.91 -10.75 -4.47
CA MET A 212 10.48 -9.40 -4.39
C MET A 212 10.13 -8.64 -5.68
N CYS A 213 9.74 -7.37 -5.55
CA CYS A 213 9.40 -6.55 -6.71
C CYS A 213 10.59 -6.14 -7.56
N HIS A 214 11.80 -6.29 -7.05
CA HIS A 214 13.03 -6.00 -7.77
C HIS A 214 13.99 -7.19 -7.72
N ASN A 215 14.92 -7.22 -8.66
CA ASN A 215 16.07 -8.12 -8.57
C ASN A 215 16.93 -7.74 -7.36
N LEU A 216 17.62 -8.71 -6.77
CA LEU A 216 18.48 -8.46 -5.62
C LEU A 216 19.62 -7.49 -6.00
N GLY A 217 19.83 -6.45 -5.20
CA GLY A 217 20.83 -5.41 -5.47
C GLY A 217 20.43 -4.39 -6.55
N ALA A 218 19.14 -4.30 -6.88
CA ALA A 218 18.59 -3.21 -7.67
C ALA A 218 18.33 -1.96 -6.81
N ASP A 219 18.01 -0.84 -7.44
CA ASP A 219 17.53 0.35 -6.76
C ASP A 219 16.05 0.19 -6.38
N TYR A 220 15.79 -0.12 -5.11
CA TYR A 220 14.44 -0.33 -4.59
C TYR A 220 13.59 0.94 -4.50
N THR A 221 14.18 2.11 -4.77
CA THR A 221 13.42 3.36 -4.85
C THR A 221 12.73 3.53 -6.18
N LYS A 222 12.97 2.67 -7.18
CA LYS A 222 12.38 2.79 -8.52
C LYS A 222 11.10 1.98 -8.65
N ASP A 223 10.33 2.31 -9.67
CA ASP A 223 9.19 1.48 -10.04
C ASP A 223 9.74 0.14 -10.53
N PRO A 224 9.37 -0.99 -9.92
CA PRO A 224 9.74 -2.30 -10.45
C PRO A 224 9.18 -2.56 -11.85
N ASN A 225 8.14 -1.80 -12.24
CA ASN A 225 7.43 -1.89 -13.50
C ASN A 225 7.65 -0.63 -14.36
N ILE A 226 8.72 0.16 -14.15
CA ILE A 226 9.04 1.30 -15.02
C ILE A 226 9.33 0.81 -16.44
N LEU A 227 8.70 1.49 -17.40
CA LEU A 227 8.51 0.97 -18.75
C LEU A 227 9.42 1.57 -19.83
N ILE A 228 10.27 2.57 -19.54
CA ILE A 228 11.14 3.18 -20.55
C ILE A 228 12.39 3.84 -19.94
N ALA A 229 13.51 3.75 -20.67
CA ALA A 229 14.82 4.42 -20.55
C ALA A 229 15.66 4.29 -19.25
N ALA A 230 15.10 3.87 -18.11
CA ALA A 230 15.82 3.78 -16.83
C ALA A 230 15.88 2.37 -16.20
N THR A 231 15.54 1.34 -16.98
CA THR A 231 15.49 -0.06 -16.54
C THR A 231 16.81 -0.59 -15.98
N GLN A 232 17.94 0.04 -16.29
CA GLN A 232 19.22 -0.29 -15.63
C GLN A 232 19.01 -0.46 -14.12
N GLN A 233 18.39 0.52 -13.48
CA GLN A 233 18.20 0.59 -12.04
C GLN A 233 17.48 -0.64 -11.45
N ILE A 234 16.64 -1.32 -12.23
CA ILE A 234 15.85 -2.49 -11.79
C ILE A 234 16.49 -3.85 -12.11
N HIS A 235 17.60 -3.91 -12.86
CA HIS A 235 18.25 -5.17 -13.27
C HIS A 235 18.89 -5.94 -12.11
N GLY A 236 19.32 -5.23 -11.06
CA GLY A 236 20.00 -5.83 -9.91
C GLY A 236 21.45 -6.27 -10.17
N ASN A 237 22.05 -6.87 -9.15
CA ASN A 237 23.42 -7.37 -9.19
C ASN A 237 23.48 -8.83 -9.66
N TYR A 238 24.68 -9.28 -10.03
CA TYR A 238 24.95 -10.66 -10.38
C TYR A 238 25.54 -11.41 -9.20
N TYR A 239 25.06 -12.63 -8.99
CA TYR A 239 25.46 -13.54 -7.92
C TYR A 239 25.86 -14.88 -8.55
N GLN A 240 26.90 -15.52 -8.00
CA GLN A 240 27.17 -16.93 -8.32
C GLN A 240 26.30 -17.82 -7.46
N TRP A 241 25.99 -19.02 -7.97
CA TRP A 241 25.08 -19.93 -7.29
C TRP A 241 25.58 -20.30 -5.89
N GLY A 242 24.72 -20.17 -4.88
CA GLY A 242 25.10 -20.49 -3.50
C GLY A 242 26.17 -19.58 -2.91
N ARG A 243 26.20 -18.30 -3.30
CA ARG A 243 27.01 -17.25 -2.67
C ARG A 243 26.14 -16.05 -2.32
N VAL A 244 26.31 -15.53 -1.10
CA VAL A 244 25.51 -14.41 -0.59
C VAL A 244 25.96 -13.07 -1.16
N ALA A 245 27.27 -12.88 -1.36
CA ALA A 245 27.82 -11.62 -1.87
C ALA A 245 27.65 -11.50 -3.40
N PRO A 246 27.32 -10.30 -3.91
CA PRO A 246 27.31 -10.05 -5.34
C PRO A 246 28.73 -10.16 -5.91
N VAL A 247 28.85 -10.75 -7.09
CA VAL A 247 30.12 -10.88 -7.81
C VAL A 247 30.32 -9.79 -8.86
N ALA A 248 29.24 -9.08 -9.22
CA ALA A 248 29.30 -7.93 -10.12
C ALA A 248 28.04 -7.08 -10.04
N THR A 249 28.16 -5.82 -10.40
CA THR A 249 27.01 -4.92 -10.63
C THR A 249 26.64 -4.87 -12.12
N GLN A 250 25.68 -4.03 -12.47
CA GLN A 250 25.15 -3.89 -13.82
C GLN A 250 26.16 -3.30 -14.83
N THR A 251 27.12 -2.52 -14.34
CA THR A 251 28.09 -1.75 -15.18
C THR A 251 29.55 -2.05 -14.85
N ALA A 252 29.85 -2.75 -13.76
CA ALA A 252 31.24 -2.98 -13.35
C ALA A 252 32.04 -3.82 -14.37
N ILE A 253 33.23 -3.31 -14.70
CA ILE A 253 34.33 -4.05 -15.32
C ILE A 253 34.88 -5.02 -14.26
N ILE A 254 35.00 -6.29 -14.60
CA ILE A 254 35.47 -7.33 -13.68
C ILE A 254 36.95 -7.57 -13.93
N GLY A 255 37.79 -7.36 -12.90
CA GLY A 255 39.23 -7.63 -12.96
C GLY A 255 39.59 -9.12 -12.84
N THR A 256 38.87 -9.89 -12.02
CA THR A 256 39.07 -11.36 -11.91
C THR A 256 37.75 -12.06 -11.60
N TRP A 257 37.37 -13.04 -12.42
CA TRP A 257 36.17 -13.84 -12.21
C TRP A 257 36.49 -15.11 -11.40
N ASN A 258 35.68 -15.42 -10.39
CA ASN A 258 35.90 -16.60 -9.58
C ASN A 258 35.39 -17.84 -10.33
N THR A 259 36.29 -18.66 -10.86
CA THR A 259 35.94 -19.87 -11.63
C THR A 259 35.71 -21.10 -10.74
N THR A 260 35.86 -20.99 -9.42
CA THR A 260 35.64 -22.11 -8.48
C THR A 260 34.16 -22.42 -8.40
N VAL A 261 33.79 -23.61 -8.84
CA VAL A 261 32.40 -24.08 -8.87
C VAL A 261 31.89 -24.27 -7.44
N PRO A 262 30.81 -23.58 -7.04
CA PRO A 262 30.14 -23.80 -5.76
C PRO A 262 29.67 -25.26 -5.57
N ALA A 263 29.69 -25.76 -4.34
CA ALA A 263 29.20 -27.09 -4.01
C ALA A 263 27.69 -27.21 -4.29
N SER A 264 27.20 -28.38 -4.73
CA SER A 264 25.76 -28.60 -5.00
C SER A 264 24.87 -28.50 -3.76
N THR A 265 25.45 -28.50 -2.55
CA THR A 265 24.71 -28.35 -1.30
C THR A 265 24.52 -26.89 -0.88
N SER A 266 25.07 -25.92 -1.63
CA SER A 266 25.00 -24.50 -1.23
C SER A 266 23.58 -23.92 -1.30
N LEU A 267 22.72 -24.34 -2.24
CA LEU A 267 21.28 -24.02 -2.21
C LEU A 267 20.45 -25.30 -2.11
N ASN A 268 19.20 -25.16 -1.67
CA ASN A 268 18.28 -26.26 -1.45
C ASN A 268 16.85 -25.88 -1.91
N ASP A 269 16.09 -26.85 -2.42
CA ASP A 269 14.73 -26.64 -2.94
C ASP A 269 13.64 -26.68 -1.86
N ALA A 270 13.87 -27.34 -0.73
CA ALA A 270 12.93 -27.42 0.38
C ALA A 270 13.05 -26.22 1.34
N THR A 271 14.27 -25.81 1.66
CA THR A 271 14.55 -24.81 2.70
C THR A 271 15.59 -23.79 2.25
N LYS A 272 15.53 -22.58 2.82
CA LYS A 272 16.57 -21.56 2.63
C LYS A 272 17.85 -21.97 3.37
N THR A 273 18.98 -21.92 2.67
CA THR A 273 20.30 -22.19 3.26
C THR A 273 20.97 -20.88 3.68
N ALA A 274 22.05 -20.97 4.47
CA ALA A 274 22.88 -19.81 4.82
C ALA A 274 23.58 -19.17 3.60
N ASN A 275 23.67 -19.89 2.48
CA ASN A 275 24.29 -19.45 1.24
C ASN A 275 23.27 -18.90 0.22
N ASP A 276 21.99 -18.87 0.57
CA ASP A 276 20.93 -18.25 -0.23
C ASP A 276 21.00 -16.72 -0.11
N PRO A 277 21.25 -15.98 -1.21
CA PRO A 277 21.47 -14.54 -1.16
C PRO A 277 20.23 -13.71 -0.84
N CYS A 278 19.02 -14.29 -0.87
CA CYS A 278 17.80 -13.55 -0.59
C CYS A 278 17.74 -13.09 0.89
N PRO A 279 17.03 -12.00 1.20
CA PRO A 279 16.87 -11.55 2.58
C PRO A 279 15.98 -12.50 3.42
N ALA A 280 15.91 -12.28 4.73
CA ALA A 280 15.06 -13.06 5.63
C ALA A 280 13.59 -13.07 5.18
N GLY A 281 12.94 -14.24 5.27
CA GLY A 281 11.57 -14.45 4.79
C GLY A 281 11.43 -14.56 3.26
N PHE A 282 12.55 -14.62 2.53
CA PHE A 282 12.61 -14.84 1.10
C PHE A 282 13.75 -15.82 0.74
N ARG A 283 13.58 -16.54 -0.37
CA ARG A 283 14.57 -17.51 -0.87
C ARG A 283 14.67 -17.49 -2.39
N VAL A 284 15.71 -18.12 -2.94
CA VAL A 284 15.83 -18.35 -4.39
C VAL A 284 14.75 -19.35 -4.83
N PRO A 285 13.99 -19.08 -5.92
CA PRO A 285 12.94 -19.99 -6.34
C PRO A 285 13.46 -21.30 -6.95
N THR A 286 12.68 -22.37 -6.83
CA THR A 286 12.96 -23.65 -7.49
C THR A 286 12.61 -23.58 -8.98
N VAL A 287 13.15 -24.50 -9.77
CA VAL A 287 12.84 -24.57 -11.20
C VAL A 287 11.35 -24.90 -11.42
N ALA A 288 10.75 -25.71 -10.54
CA ALA A 288 9.33 -26.05 -10.57
C ALA A 288 8.44 -24.82 -10.30
N GLN A 289 8.84 -23.96 -9.35
CA GLN A 289 8.13 -22.70 -9.12
C GLN A 289 8.20 -21.80 -10.35
N TRP A 290 9.39 -21.68 -10.97
CA TRP A 290 9.54 -20.94 -12.21
C TRP A 290 8.73 -21.50 -13.39
N GLN A 291 8.67 -22.83 -13.53
CA GLN A 291 7.82 -23.52 -14.50
C GLN A 291 6.35 -23.16 -14.29
N ASN A 292 5.90 -23.13 -13.04
CA ASN A 292 4.52 -22.78 -12.72
C ASN A 292 4.19 -21.31 -12.97
N VAL A 293 5.13 -20.39 -12.74
CA VAL A 293 4.98 -18.97 -13.15
C VAL A 293 4.72 -18.89 -14.64
N ILE A 294 5.47 -19.64 -15.47
CA ILE A 294 5.27 -19.68 -16.92
C ILE A 294 3.95 -20.35 -17.30
N GLY A 295 3.62 -21.49 -16.70
CA GLY A 295 2.39 -22.21 -16.98
C GLY A 295 1.13 -21.38 -16.74
N ASN A 296 1.21 -20.41 -15.83
CA ASN A 296 0.12 -19.47 -15.53
C ASN A 296 0.17 -18.15 -16.31
N ILE A 297 1.04 -18.04 -17.32
CA ILE A 297 1.02 -16.91 -18.27
C ILE A 297 -0.23 -16.98 -19.18
N ALA A 298 -0.89 -18.15 -19.27
CA ALA A 298 -2.04 -18.37 -20.14
C ALA A 298 -3.40 -18.09 -19.45
N GLY A 299 -4.14 -17.11 -20.00
CA GLY A 299 -5.56 -16.90 -19.74
C GLY A 299 -5.92 -15.49 -19.27
N ASP A 300 -6.02 -14.53 -20.19
CA ASP A 300 -7.20 -13.66 -20.44
C ASP A 300 -6.79 -12.36 -21.18
N PRO A 301 -7.46 -11.97 -22.30
CA PRO A 301 -8.65 -12.60 -22.83
C PRO A 301 -8.46 -13.63 -23.95
N PRO A 302 -9.44 -14.54 -24.13
CA PRO A 302 -9.48 -15.50 -25.23
C PRO A 302 -9.73 -14.78 -26.55
N ALA A 303 -9.29 -15.40 -27.64
CA ALA A 303 -9.24 -14.88 -29.02
C ALA A 303 -8.07 -13.92 -29.30
N GLY A 304 -6.88 -14.52 -29.44
CA GLY A 304 -5.98 -14.15 -30.53
C GLY A 304 -5.26 -12.80 -30.41
N THR A 305 -4.60 -12.49 -29.30
CA THR A 305 -3.41 -11.62 -29.37
C THR A 305 -2.48 -11.90 -28.18
N PHE A 306 -1.31 -12.47 -28.45
CA PHE A 306 -0.18 -12.31 -27.53
C PHE A 306 0.12 -10.82 -27.48
N HIS A 307 0.02 -10.17 -26.32
CA HIS A 307 0.80 -8.95 -26.10
C HIS A 307 2.25 -9.35 -25.88
N ASN A 308 2.88 -9.70 -27.00
CA ASN A 308 4.31 -9.73 -27.25
C ASN A 308 4.89 -8.31 -27.31
N THR A 309 4.28 -7.36 -26.60
CA THR A 309 4.97 -6.13 -26.29
C THR A 309 5.91 -6.48 -25.14
N PRO A 310 7.25 -6.53 -25.34
CA PRO A 310 8.06 -5.77 -24.41
C PRO A 310 7.35 -4.43 -24.38
N ILE A 311 6.72 -4.15 -23.25
CA ILE A 311 6.53 -2.81 -22.74
C ILE A 311 6.85 -1.78 -23.83
N ASN A 312 5.82 -1.33 -24.56
CA ASN A 312 5.87 -0.30 -25.61
C ASN A 312 7.28 0.22 -25.97
N VAL A 313 8.13 -0.62 -26.57
CA VAL A 313 9.01 -0.14 -27.63
C VAL A 313 8.16 -0.27 -28.87
N SER A 314 7.53 0.85 -29.20
CA SER A 314 6.95 1.05 -30.52
C SER A 314 7.95 0.54 -31.56
N ALA A 315 7.47 -0.09 -32.64
CA ALA A 315 8.32 -0.65 -33.70
C ALA A 315 9.15 0.41 -34.46
N ASN A 316 9.28 1.61 -33.89
CA ASN A 316 9.90 2.82 -34.38
C ASN A 316 10.92 3.41 -33.38
N ASP A 317 11.14 2.79 -32.20
CA ASP A 317 12.28 3.08 -31.30
C ASP A 317 13.54 2.25 -31.65
N PHE A 318 13.60 1.68 -32.86
CA PHE A 318 14.75 0.91 -33.38
C PHE A 318 15.91 1.81 -33.84
N GLY A 319 16.26 2.81 -33.02
CA GLY A 319 17.48 3.59 -33.19
C GLY A 319 18.68 2.86 -32.57
N SER A 320 19.46 2.17 -33.40
CA SER A 320 20.81 1.64 -33.12
C SER A 320 20.93 0.62 -31.96
N PHE A 321 20.79 -0.66 -32.30
CA PHE A 321 21.08 -1.79 -31.42
C PHE A 321 22.55 -1.78 -30.96
N THR A 322 22.76 -1.64 -29.65
CA THR A 322 23.96 -2.16 -28.99
C THR A 322 23.51 -3.36 -28.11
N PRO A 323 24.10 -4.56 -28.22
CA PRO A 323 23.71 -5.79 -27.48
C PRO A 323 23.85 -5.74 -25.94
N LEU A 324 23.91 -4.54 -25.36
CA LEU A 324 24.18 -4.25 -23.97
C LEU A 324 23.21 -3.19 -23.42
N GLY A 325 22.06 -2.97 -24.06
CA GLY A 325 21.01 -2.08 -23.58
C GLY A 325 20.36 -2.55 -22.27
N PHE A 326 19.34 -1.83 -21.82
CA PHE A 326 18.55 -2.18 -20.63
C PHE A 326 17.05 -2.29 -20.93
N SER A 327 16.61 -2.04 -22.16
CA SER A 327 15.22 -1.69 -22.48
C SER A 327 14.21 -2.84 -22.41
N SER A 328 14.66 -4.09 -22.23
CA SER A 328 13.79 -5.28 -22.35
C SER A 328 13.51 -5.96 -21.03
N ALA A 329 12.27 -6.42 -20.85
CA ALA A 329 11.83 -7.22 -19.71
C ALA A 329 10.68 -8.17 -20.09
N LEU A 330 10.52 -9.24 -19.31
CA LEU A 330 9.34 -10.11 -19.31
C LEU A 330 8.37 -9.65 -18.21
N THR A 331 7.10 -9.42 -18.55
CA THR A 331 6.06 -9.07 -17.57
C THR A 331 5.05 -10.19 -17.41
N TYR A 332 4.79 -10.60 -16.16
CA TYR A 332 3.66 -11.44 -15.79
C TYR A 332 2.43 -10.56 -15.54
N ARG A 333 1.25 -11.02 -15.97
CA ARG A 333 0.00 -10.29 -15.83
C ARG A 333 -1.11 -11.16 -15.24
N THR A 334 -2.04 -10.53 -14.53
CA THR A 334 -3.27 -11.14 -14.01
C THR A 334 -4.42 -10.18 -14.27
N GLY A 335 -5.46 -10.60 -15.00
CA GLY A 335 -6.58 -9.71 -15.38
C GLY A 335 -6.12 -8.44 -16.10
N GLY A 336 -5.13 -8.55 -16.99
CA GLY A 336 -4.52 -7.41 -17.72
C GLY A 336 -3.49 -6.59 -16.94
N ILE A 337 -3.36 -6.80 -15.62
CA ILE A 337 -2.50 -6.00 -14.73
C ILE A 337 -1.12 -6.63 -14.58
N VAL A 338 -0.05 -5.83 -14.73
CA VAL A 338 1.33 -6.29 -14.46
C VAL A 338 1.51 -6.58 -12.96
N THR A 339 2.03 -7.76 -12.66
CA THR A 339 2.14 -8.31 -11.30
C THR A 339 3.57 -8.71 -10.95
N LEU A 340 4.42 -8.99 -11.95
CA LEU A 340 5.84 -9.25 -11.79
C LEU A 340 6.57 -8.84 -13.07
N THR A 341 7.64 -8.04 -12.94
CA THR A 341 8.52 -7.67 -14.06
C THR A 341 9.91 -8.25 -13.84
N LEU A 342 10.41 -8.94 -14.87
CA LEU A 342 11.70 -9.61 -14.91
C LEU A 342 12.55 -8.99 -16.02
N PRO A 343 13.49 -8.08 -15.70
CA PRO A 343 14.38 -7.49 -16.70
C PRO A 343 15.24 -8.53 -17.44
N ALA A 344 15.53 -8.27 -18.71
CA ALA A 344 16.41 -9.05 -19.55
C ALA A 344 17.88 -8.74 -19.22
N ALA A 345 18.32 -9.16 -18.03
CA ALA A 345 19.65 -8.81 -17.52
C ALA A 345 20.80 -9.61 -18.15
N GLY A 346 20.54 -10.64 -18.94
CA GLY A 346 21.56 -11.54 -19.46
C GLY A 346 22.21 -12.40 -18.38
N LEU A 347 23.45 -12.81 -18.60
CA LEU A 347 24.25 -13.68 -17.72
C LEU A 347 25.72 -13.24 -17.75
N ARG A 348 26.46 -13.46 -16.66
CA ARG A 348 27.93 -13.39 -16.69
C ARG A 348 28.57 -14.77 -16.88
N ASN A 349 29.46 -14.86 -17.87
CA ASN A 349 30.09 -16.10 -18.30
C ASN A 349 30.93 -16.73 -17.17
N PRO A 350 30.82 -18.05 -16.92
CA PRO A 350 31.54 -18.71 -15.83
C PRO A 350 33.07 -18.74 -15.99
N ALA A 351 33.60 -18.55 -17.20
CA ALA A 351 35.04 -18.61 -17.47
C ALA A 351 35.76 -17.29 -17.16
N ASN A 352 35.11 -16.16 -17.42
CA ASN A 352 35.78 -14.85 -17.37
C ASN A 352 34.88 -13.68 -16.90
N GLY A 353 33.62 -13.95 -16.54
CA GLY A 353 32.69 -12.93 -16.06
C GLY A 353 32.17 -11.96 -17.12
N SER A 354 32.47 -12.20 -18.40
CA SER A 354 31.96 -11.37 -19.50
C SER A 354 30.44 -11.39 -19.52
N LEU A 355 29.84 -10.22 -19.74
CA LEU A 355 28.39 -10.11 -19.80
C LEU A 355 27.89 -10.52 -21.19
N VAL A 356 26.90 -11.41 -21.23
CA VAL A 356 26.30 -11.91 -22.47
C VAL A 356 24.79 -11.76 -22.46
N ASN A 357 24.23 -11.45 -23.62
CA ASN A 357 22.78 -11.45 -23.92
C ASN A 357 21.92 -10.51 -23.05
N ARG A 358 22.50 -9.47 -22.46
CA ARG A 358 21.69 -8.41 -21.84
C ARG A 358 20.81 -7.76 -22.91
N ASP A 359 19.60 -7.37 -22.54
CA ASP A 359 18.52 -6.89 -23.42
C ASP A 359 17.93 -7.95 -24.37
N ALA A 360 18.65 -9.04 -24.64
CA ALA A 360 18.18 -10.15 -25.46
C ALA A 360 17.55 -11.28 -24.62
N SER A 361 17.98 -11.48 -23.38
CA SER A 361 17.47 -12.54 -22.51
C SER A 361 17.53 -12.20 -21.02
N GLY A 362 16.64 -12.79 -20.24
CA GLY A 362 16.75 -12.83 -18.78
C GLY A 362 17.18 -14.22 -18.34
N ILE A 363 18.22 -14.30 -17.51
CA ILE A 363 18.71 -15.56 -16.95
C ILE A 363 18.78 -15.43 -15.43
N TYR A 364 17.86 -16.10 -14.76
CA TYR A 364 17.64 -16.00 -13.33
C TYR A 364 18.09 -17.27 -12.60
N MET A 365 18.64 -17.07 -11.41
CA MET A 365 19.05 -18.17 -10.54
C MET A 365 17.84 -19.03 -10.13
N SER A 366 18.05 -20.34 -10.04
CA SER A 366 17.18 -21.25 -9.32
C SER A 366 17.96 -21.98 -8.22
N SER A 367 17.28 -22.33 -7.13
CA SER A 367 17.82 -23.19 -6.07
C SER A 367 18.02 -24.65 -6.52
N THR A 368 17.41 -25.05 -7.64
CA THR A 368 17.41 -26.45 -8.08
C THR A 368 18.77 -26.83 -8.69
N ASN A 369 19.34 -27.92 -8.18
CA ASN A 369 20.59 -28.47 -8.71
C ASN A 369 20.42 -29.00 -10.14
N GLY A 370 21.47 -28.81 -10.93
CA GLY A 370 21.67 -29.44 -12.22
C GLY A 370 22.55 -30.68 -12.12
N SER A 371 22.91 -31.23 -13.27
CA SER A 371 23.93 -32.27 -13.37
C SER A 371 25.34 -31.72 -13.18
N GLY A 372 26.22 -32.52 -12.55
CA GLY A 372 27.63 -32.19 -12.36
C GLY A 372 27.87 -30.82 -11.69
N ASN A 373 28.55 -29.93 -12.42
CA ASN A 373 28.93 -28.60 -11.95
C ASN A 373 27.89 -27.50 -12.21
N ASN A 374 26.67 -27.89 -12.59
CA ASN A 374 25.65 -26.96 -13.04
C ASN A 374 24.48 -26.81 -12.09
N ALA A 375 23.71 -25.75 -12.28
CA ALA A 375 22.41 -25.50 -11.67
C ALA A 375 21.35 -25.28 -12.76
N ARG A 376 20.10 -25.57 -12.41
CA ARG A 376 18.95 -25.16 -13.22
C ARG A 376 18.82 -23.63 -13.17
N LYS A 377 18.16 -23.07 -14.17
CA LYS A 377 17.90 -21.64 -14.29
C LYS A 377 16.48 -21.42 -14.80
N PHE A 378 15.96 -20.23 -14.55
CA PHE A 378 14.85 -19.69 -15.32
C PHE A 378 15.42 -18.79 -16.43
N ASN A 379 14.94 -18.97 -17.65
CA ASN A 379 15.32 -18.09 -18.74
C ASN A 379 14.18 -17.78 -19.70
N PHE A 380 14.21 -16.58 -20.24
CA PHE A 380 13.43 -16.16 -21.40
C PHE A 380 14.36 -15.40 -22.34
N VAL A 381 14.11 -15.49 -23.65
CA VAL A 381 14.95 -14.86 -24.67
C VAL A 381 14.02 -14.35 -25.78
N ARG A 382 14.44 -13.29 -26.48
CA ARG A 382 13.77 -12.72 -27.65
C ARG A 382 13.99 -13.60 -28.90
N ASP A 383 12.91 -14.06 -29.56
CA ASP A 383 13.00 -14.75 -30.86
C ASP A 383 13.37 -13.78 -31.98
N ARG A 384 14.26 -14.22 -32.89
CA ARG A 384 14.85 -13.41 -33.97
C ARG A 384 14.42 -13.85 -35.38
N ASN A 385 13.62 -14.91 -35.53
CA ASN A 385 13.55 -15.65 -36.80
C ASN A 385 12.33 -15.39 -37.71
N THR A 386 11.33 -14.59 -37.32
CA THR A 386 10.14 -14.35 -38.16
C THR A 386 10.04 -12.88 -38.56
N GLY A 387 10.45 -12.57 -39.80
CA GLY A 387 10.42 -11.22 -40.40
C GLY A 387 9.03 -10.56 -40.57
N SER A 388 8.02 -10.98 -39.81
CA SER A 388 6.69 -10.39 -39.75
C SER A 388 6.07 -10.64 -38.36
N ALA A 389 5.95 -9.55 -37.59
CA ALA A 389 5.32 -9.41 -36.26
C ALA A 389 6.03 -10.06 -35.04
N PRO A 390 5.94 -9.41 -33.86
CA PRO A 390 7.08 -9.22 -32.95
C PRO A 390 7.16 -10.30 -31.87
N TYR A 391 8.36 -10.58 -31.34
CA TYR A 391 8.62 -11.51 -30.23
C TYR A 391 7.76 -12.79 -30.22
N GLY A 392 8.13 -13.75 -31.07
CA GLY A 392 7.71 -15.13 -30.87
C GLY A 392 8.23 -15.63 -29.52
N VAL A 393 7.35 -16.16 -28.67
CA VAL A 393 7.75 -17.26 -27.78
C VAL A 393 7.58 -18.54 -28.58
N GLY A 394 8.34 -18.69 -29.68
CA GLY A 394 8.50 -19.99 -30.32
C GLY A 394 8.98 -20.96 -29.24
N PRO A 395 8.42 -22.17 -29.17
CA PRO A 395 8.22 -22.96 -27.95
C PRO A 395 9.40 -22.76 -27.00
N TYR A 396 9.27 -21.80 -26.07
CA TYR A 396 10.33 -21.51 -25.10
C TYR A 396 10.24 -22.62 -24.07
N GLN A 397 10.70 -23.78 -24.53
CA GLN A 397 11.07 -24.89 -23.71
C GLN A 397 11.99 -24.28 -22.66
N LEU A 398 11.47 -24.10 -21.45
CA LEU A 398 12.14 -24.76 -20.34
C LEU A 398 12.20 -26.24 -20.73
N THR A 399 13.09 -26.60 -21.66
CA THR A 399 13.50 -27.98 -21.79
C THR A 399 14.07 -28.22 -20.42
N ASN A 400 13.38 -29.07 -19.65
CA ASN A 400 13.82 -29.56 -18.36
C ASN A 400 15.35 -29.73 -18.42
N GLY A 401 16.08 -28.77 -17.87
CA GLY A 401 17.52 -28.90 -17.73
C GLY A 401 18.48 -28.49 -18.85
N ILE A 402 18.42 -27.25 -19.34
CA ILE A 402 19.68 -26.62 -19.82
C ILE A 402 20.38 -26.01 -18.61
N ASP A 403 21.13 -26.88 -17.98
CA ASP A 403 22.10 -26.62 -16.92
C ASP A 403 23.06 -25.49 -17.29
N VAL A 404 23.29 -24.58 -16.35
CA VAL A 404 24.36 -23.57 -16.45
C VAL A 404 25.30 -23.72 -15.27
N SER A 405 26.60 -23.55 -15.50
CA SER A 405 27.61 -23.69 -14.46
C SER A 405 27.27 -22.85 -13.24
N ARG A 406 27.40 -23.46 -12.05
CA ARG A 406 27.22 -22.77 -10.76
C ARG A 406 28.20 -21.60 -10.58
N ALA A 407 29.28 -21.55 -11.36
CA ALA A 407 30.22 -20.44 -11.43
C ALA A 407 29.76 -19.28 -12.34
N SER A 408 28.60 -19.36 -12.98
CA SER A 408 28.05 -18.26 -13.78
C SER A 408 27.43 -17.18 -12.89
N GLY A 409 27.35 -15.95 -13.39
CA GLY A 409 26.72 -14.84 -12.66
C GLY A 409 25.28 -14.65 -13.08
N TYR A 410 24.36 -14.89 -12.17
CA TYR A 410 22.92 -14.80 -12.36
C TYR A 410 22.37 -13.54 -11.71
N VAL A 411 21.30 -12.98 -12.29
CA VAL A 411 20.41 -12.13 -11.49
C VAL A 411 19.51 -13.01 -10.61
N VAL A 412 19.10 -12.47 -9.47
CA VAL A 412 18.28 -13.19 -8.49
C VAL A 412 16.97 -12.45 -8.28
N ARG A 413 15.87 -13.19 -8.44
CA ARG A 413 14.52 -12.73 -8.08
C ARG A 413 13.99 -13.64 -6.99
N CYS A 414 13.86 -13.13 -5.78
CA CYS A 414 13.50 -13.93 -4.63
C CYS A 414 11.99 -14.16 -4.51
N ILE A 415 11.59 -15.33 -4.02
CA ILE A 415 10.21 -15.70 -3.69
C ILE A 415 10.03 -15.76 -2.18
N LYS A 416 8.84 -15.39 -1.68
CA LYS A 416 8.46 -15.50 -0.27
C LYS A 416 8.50 -16.97 0.16
N GLU A 417 9.14 -17.24 1.30
CA GLU A 417 9.21 -18.58 1.91
C GLU A 417 7.83 -19.22 2.12
#